data_AF-A0A533UP13-F1
#
_entry.id   AF-A0A533UP13-F1
#
_cell.length_a   1.000
_cell.length_b   1.000
_cell.length_c   1.000
_cell.angle_alpha   90.00
_cell.angle_beta   90.00
_cell.angle_gamma   90.00
#
_symmetry.space_group_name_H-M   'P 1'
#
loop_
_entity.id
_entity.type
_entity.pdbx_description
1 polymer ?
#
loop_
_entity_poly.entity_id
_entity_poly.type
_entity_poly.pdbx_seq_one_letter_code
_entity_poly.pdbx_strand_id
1 'polypeptide(L)'
;MSVYLIRFLNVPPSSIPTSAAQENTEEPDIFAKKFLEVLDKRQQVSDASELVTRYVTSGGDQERLLAVLGNALLREDRNFHSIQMIEAAFGQWKSMLQTKVSLLDQSSILVAAARYLAAHSPTVRRQGQMFEIAFRLHRGAKLYEGIE
;
A
#
# COMPACT_ATOMS: atom_id res chain seq x y z
N MET A 1 -2.50 11.64 -35.18
CA MET A 1 -2.80 11.12 -33.82
C MET A 1 -1.80 10.08 -33.28
N SER A 2 -0.66 9.83 -33.95
CA SER A 2 0.37 8.87 -33.49
C SER A 2 1.38 9.46 -32.49
N VAL A 3 1.71 10.75 -32.62
CA VAL A 3 2.73 11.45 -31.78
C VAL A 3 2.36 11.51 -30.29
N TYR A 4 1.06 11.54 -29.95
CA TYR A 4 0.61 11.54 -28.54
C TYR A 4 0.70 10.15 -27.89
N LEU A 5 0.50 9.08 -28.66
CA LEU A 5 0.53 7.71 -28.15
C LEU A 5 1.96 7.24 -27.87
N ILE A 6 2.93 7.62 -28.73
CA ILE A 6 4.34 7.23 -28.59
C ILE A 6 4.95 7.69 -27.26
N ARG A 7 4.48 8.82 -26.71
CA ARG A 7 4.95 9.34 -25.41
C ARG A 7 4.58 8.44 -24.23
N PHE A 8 3.45 7.73 -24.34
CA PHE A 8 3.02 6.75 -23.32
C PHE A 8 3.62 5.36 -23.56
N LEU A 9 4.02 5.05 -24.81
CA LEU A 9 4.61 3.76 -25.17
C LEU A 9 6.14 3.71 -24.97
N ASN A 10 6.80 4.86 -24.84
CA ASN A 10 8.25 4.95 -24.64
C ASN A 10 8.62 5.46 -23.23
N VAL A 11 7.83 5.06 -22.22
CA VAL A 11 8.15 5.33 -20.82
C VAL A 11 9.04 4.20 -20.30
N PRO A 12 10.25 4.49 -19.79
CA PRO A 12 11.11 3.45 -19.25
C PRO A 12 10.42 2.77 -18.05
N PRO A 13 10.67 1.46 -17.82
CA PRO A 13 10.17 0.79 -16.63
C PRO A 13 10.57 1.56 -15.37
N SER A 14 9.65 1.67 -14.41
CA SER A 14 9.96 2.26 -13.11
C SER A 14 11.07 1.46 -12.44
N SER A 15 12.13 2.14 -11.99
CA SER A 15 13.26 1.50 -11.35
C SER A 15 12.82 0.70 -10.12
N ILE A 16 13.41 -0.48 -9.93
CA ILE A 16 13.27 -1.22 -8.69
C ILE A 16 14.12 -0.48 -7.64
N PRO A 17 13.55 -0.05 -6.49
CA PRO A 17 14.35 0.61 -5.48
C PRO A 17 15.45 -0.35 -5.03
N THR A 18 16.68 0.13 -4.96
CA THR A 18 17.83 -0.64 -4.46
C THR A 18 18.23 -0.01 -3.14
N SER A 19 17.51 -0.31 -2.06
CA SER A 19 17.96 0.07 -0.73
C SER A 19 19.09 -0.88 -0.35
N ALA A 20 20.29 -0.35 -0.12
CA ALA A 20 21.36 -1.15 0.46
C ALA A 20 20.83 -1.77 1.76
N ALA A 21 21.03 -3.08 1.94
CA ALA A 21 20.66 -3.77 3.17
C ALA A 21 21.37 -3.08 4.34
N GLN A 22 20.65 -2.21 5.04
CA GLN A 22 21.06 -1.68 6.32
C GLN A 22 20.47 -2.59 7.38
N GLU A 23 21.27 -2.94 8.38
CA GLU A 23 20.79 -3.54 9.63
C GLU A 23 19.85 -2.54 10.31
N ASN A 24 18.60 -2.54 9.89
CA ASN A 24 17.56 -1.74 10.48
C ASN A 24 16.33 -2.62 10.59
N THR A 25 16.23 -3.29 11.74
CA THR A 25 15.05 -4.03 12.18
C THR A 25 13.99 -3.01 12.59
N GLU A 26 13.55 -2.18 11.65
CA GLU A 26 12.51 -1.19 11.89
C GLU A 26 11.27 -1.94 12.39
N GLU A 27 10.84 -1.59 13.59
CA GLU A 27 9.72 -2.28 14.24
C GLU A 27 8.48 -2.19 13.34
N PRO A 28 7.71 -3.28 13.15
CA PRO A 28 6.62 -3.28 12.17
C PRO A 28 5.58 -2.18 12.39
N ASP A 29 5.35 -1.78 13.63
CA ASP A 29 4.40 -0.70 13.96
C ASP A 29 4.95 0.69 13.60
N ILE A 30 6.27 0.89 13.68
CA ILE A 30 6.93 2.12 13.21
C ILE A 30 6.83 2.20 11.69
N PHE A 31 7.13 1.10 11.00
CA PHE A 31 6.96 1.01 9.55
C PHE A 31 5.50 1.30 9.14
N ALA A 32 4.53 0.66 9.82
CA ALA A 32 3.10 0.84 9.53
C ALA A 32 2.69 2.32 9.63
N LYS A 33 3.10 2.99 10.71
CA LYS A 33 2.84 4.41 10.91
C LYS A 33 3.44 5.26 9.79
N LYS A 34 4.72 5.08 9.48
CA LYS A 34 5.42 5.83 8.43
C LYS A 34 4.79 5.61 7.06
N PHE A 35 4.43 4.37 6.74
CA PHE A 35 3.79 4.02 5.48
C PHE A 35 2.43 4.73 5.33
N LEU A 36 1.60 4.72 6.38
CA LEU A 36 0.32 5.41 6.38
C LEU A 36 0.46 6.93 6.26
N GLU A 37 1.47 7.53 6.92
CA GLU A 37 1.79 8.97 6.80
C GLU A 37 2.22 9.35 5.38
N VAL A 38 2.93 8.45 4.68
CA VAL A 38 3.26 8.64 3.26
C VAL A 38 1.99 8.65 2.41
N LEU A 39 1.05 7.75 2.67
CA LEU A 39 -0.23 7.70 1.96
C LEU A 39 -1.18 8.87 2.29
N ASP A 40 -0.89 9.66 3.33
CA ASP A 40 -1.61 10.91 3.62
C ASP A 40 -1.15 12.08 2.72
N LYS A 41 -0.15 11.87 1.85
CA LYS A 41 0.35 12.86 0.89
C LYS A 41 0.15 12.38 -0.55
N ARG A 42 -0.07 13.30 -1.49
CA ARG A 42 -0.27 12.98 -2.91
C ARG A 42 1.06 12.59 -3.59
N GLN A 43 0.96 11.69 -4.59
CA GLN A 43 2.05 11.34 -5.52
C GLN A 43 3.29 10.70 -4.87
N GLN A 44 3.14 10.05 -3.72
CA GLN A 44 4.27 9.43 -2.99
C GLN A 44 4.61 8.01 -3.47
N VAL A 45 4.56 7.75 -4.77
CA VAL A 45 4.78 6.42 -5.34
C VAL A 45 6.22 5.96 -5.14
N SER A 46 7.19 6.89 -5.25
CA SER A 46 8.61 6.61 -5.00
C SER A 46 8.84 6.25 -3.53
N ASP A 47 8.42 7.13 -2.62
CA ASP A 47 8.64 6.99 -1.18
C ASP A 47 7.96 5.73 -0.62
N ALA A 48 6.73 5.44 -1.05
CA ALA A 48 6.04 4.20 -0.66
C ALA A 48 6.81 2.95 -1.12
N SER A 49 7.38 3.00 -2.33
CA SER A 49 8.17 1.89 -2.86
C SER A 49 9.48 1.69 -2.10
N GLU A 50 10.17 2.79 -1.78
CA GLU A 50 11.43 2.75 -1.03
C GLU A 50 11.22 2.26 0.40
N LEU A 51 10.15 2.70 1.07
CA LEU A 51 9.79 2.21 2.41
C LEU A 51 9.58 0.70 2.43
N VAL A 52 8.80 0.17 1.49
CA VAL A 52 8.52 -1.27 1.41
C VAL A 52 9.76 -2.07 1.04
N THR A 53 10.55 -1.60 0.05
CA THR A 53 11.82 -2.25 -0.29
C THR A 53 12.74 -2.31 0.91
N ARG A 54 12.91 -1.19 1.65
CA ARG A 54 13.76 -1.15 2.83
C ARG A 54 13.28 -2.12 3.90
N TYR A 55 11.99 -2.13 4.22
CA TYR A 55 11.41 -3.03 5.21
C TYR A 55 11.63 -4.51 4.87
N VAL A 56 11.45 -4.90 3.61
CA VAL A 56 11.64 -6.30 3.19
C VAL A 56 13.12 -6.68 3.14
N THR A 57 13.98 -5.80 2.62
CA THR A 57 15.42 -6.08 2.51
C THR A 57 16.14 -6.08 3.85
N SER A 58 15.58 -5.43 4.88
CA SER A 58 16.09 -5.47 6.26
C SER A 58 15.55 -6.65 7.09
N GLY A 59 14.80 -7.57 6.47
CA GLY A 59 14.29 -8.77 7.13
C GLY A 59 12.96 -8.59 7.86
N GLY A 60 12.21 -7.53 7.54
CA GLY A 60 10.89 -7.29 8.11
C GLY A 60 9.89 -8.41 7.80
N ASP A 61 8.95 -8.63 8.73
CA ASP A 61 7.89 -9.63 8.59
C ASP A 61 6.94 -9.23 7.46
N GLN A 62 6.94 -10.03 6.39
CA GLN A 62 6.14 -9.78 5.19
C GLN A 62 4.64 -10.02 5.42
N GLU A 63 4.24 -10.93 6.31
CA GLU A 63 2.81 -11.11 6.65
C GLU A 63 2.28 -9.86 7.38
N ARG A 64 3.13 -9.27 8.23
CA ARG A 64 2.81 -7.98 8.86
C ARG A 64 2.74 -6.84 7.85
N LEU A 65 3.60 -6.85 6.82
CA LEU A 65 3.50 -5.92 5.68
C LEU A 65 2.18 -6.09 4.91
N LEU A 66 1.73 -7.32 4.63
CA LEU A 66 0.42 -7.58 4.02
C LEU A 66 -0.71 -6.96 4.85
N ALA A 67 -0.66 -7.12 6.17
CA ALA A 67 -1.65 -6.50 7.06
C ALA A 67 -1.63 -4.97 6.99
N VAL A 68 -0.45 -4.35 6.88
CA VAL A 68 -0.32 -2.88 6.71
C VAL A 68 -0.88 -2.42 5.36
N LEU A 69 -0.54 -3.10 4.27
CA LEU A 69 -1.06 -2.80 2.93
C LEU A 69 -2.58 -2.98 2.85
N GLY A 70 -3.10 -4.03 3.50
CA GLY A 70 -4.54 -4.26 3.65
C GLY A 70 -5.20 -3.12 4.41
N ASN A 71 -4.67 -2.76 5.59
CA ASN A 71 -5.19 -1.63 6.37
C ASN A 71 -5.19 -0.32 5.56
N ALA A 72 -4.10 -0.04 4.84
CA ALA A 72 -4.01 1.12 3.96
C ALA A 72 -5.12 1.14 2.89
N LEU A 73 -5.42 0.00 2.25
CA LEU A 73 -6.56 -0.13 1.34
C LEU A 73 -7.90 0.15 2.05
N LEU A 74 -8.11 -0.41 3.25
CA LEU A 74 -9.38 -0.27 3.97
C LEU A 74 -9.65 1.17 4.44
N ARG A 75 -8.59 1.95 4.68
CA ARG A 75 -8.64 3.36 5.12
C ARG A 75 -9.17 4.29 4.03
N GLU A 76 -8.96 3.94 2.77
CA GLU A 76 -9.33 4.78 1.62
C GLU A 76 -10.72 4.46 1.07
N ASP A 77 -11.25 5.37 0.25
CA ASP A 77 -12.45 5.16 -0.57
C ASP A 77 -12.14 4.19 -1.71
N ARG A 78 -11.95 2.92 -1.34
CA ARG A 78 -11.64 1.83 -2.25
C ARG A 78 -12.78 1.57 -3.22
N ASN A 79 -12.41 1.38 -4.48
CA ASN A 79 -13.29 0.84 -5.51
C ASN A 79 -12.96 -0.64 -5.75
N PHE A 80 -13.79 -1.29 -6.56
CA PHE A 80 -13.63 -2.70 -6.89
C PHE A 80 -12.25 -3.02 -7.48
N HIS A 81 -11.71 -2.17 -8.35
CA HIS A 81 -10.40 -2.38 -8.95
C HIS A 81 -9.26 -2.26 -7.95
N SER A 82 -9.34 -1.32 -6.99
CA SER A 82 -8.32 -1.21 -5.95
C SER A 82 -8.29 -2.44 -5.05
N ILE A 83 -9.46 -3.01 -4.76
CA ILE A 83 -9.56 -4.28 -4.02
C ILE A 83 -8.92 -5.41 -4.82
N GLN A 84 -9.33 -5.59 -6.08
CA GLN A 84 -8.80 -6.63 -6.97
C GLN A 84 -7.28 -6.54 -7.13
N MET A 85 -6.71 -5.35 -7.27
CA MET A 85 -5.27 -5.16 -7.45
C MET A 85 -4.47 -5.60 -6.23
N ILE A 86 -4.97 -5.32 -5.02
CA ILE A 86 -4.30 -5.73 -3.78
C ILE A 86 -4.49 -7.21 -3.50
N GLU A 87 -5.69 -7.76 -3.71
CA GLU A 87 -5.93 -9.19 -3.57
C GLU A 87 -5.09 -10.01 -4.56
N ALA A 88 -5.00 -9.57 -5.82
CA ALA A 88 -4.17 -10.20 -6.84
C ALA A 88 -2.68 -10.14 -6.47
N ALA A 89 -2.19 -9.00 -5.98
CA ALA A 89 -0.81 -8.87 -5.51
C ALA A 89 -0.52 -9.83 -4.34
N PHE A 90 -1.42 -9.95 -3.36
CA PHE A 90 -1.24 -10.88 -2.24
C PHE A 90 -1.25 -12.35 -2.71
N GLY A 91 -2.18 -12.70 -3.61
CA GLY A 91 -2.23 -14.04 -4.20
C GLY A 91 -0.97 -14.38 -4.98
N GLN A 92 -0.47 -13.44 -5.78
CA GLN A 92 0.74 -13.64 -6.58
C GLN A 92 1.99 -13.72 -5.70
N TRP A 93 2.11 -12.88 -4.68
CA TRP A 93 3.19 -12.96 -3.69
C TRP A 93 3.20 -14.32 -2.99
N LYS A 94 2.04 -14.79 -2.50
CA LYS A 94 1.91 -16.10 -1.85
C LYS A 94 2.28 -17.26 -2.76
N SER A 95 1.93 -17.17 -4.05
CA SER A 95 2.34 -18.15 -5.07
C SER A 95 3.86 -18.13 -5.28
N MET A 96 4.49 -16.95 -5.30
CA MET A 96 5.94 -16.84 -5.46
C MET A 96 6.74 -17.42 -4.29
N LEU A 97 6.22 -17.38 -3.06
CA LEU A 97 6.85 -18.06 -1.91
C LEU A 97 7.04 -19.57 -2.12
N GLN A 98 6.25 -20.19 -3.00
CA GLN A 98 6.35 -21.62 -3.33
C GLN A 98 7.40 -21.92 -4.40
N THR A 99 7.98 -20.87 -5.00
CA THR A 99 8.95 -20.96 -6.09
C THR A 99 10.35 -20.55 -5.62
N LYS A 100 11.41 -21.11 -6.21
CA LYS A 100 12.81 -20.81 -5.84
C LYS A 100 13.30 -19.50 -6.47
N VAL A 101 12.61 -18.39 -6.21
CA VAL A 101 12.93 -17.07 -6.76
C VAL A 101 13.56 -16.20 -5.67
N SER A 102 14.39 -15.21 -6.04
CA SER A 102 15.08 -14.34 -5.08
C SER A 102 14.11 -13.51 -4.22
N LEU A 103 14.56 -13.09 -3.02
CA LEU A 103 13.78 -12.22 -2.12
C LEU A 103 13.40 -10.89 -2.80
N LEU A 104 14.29 -10.34 -3.63
CA LEU A 104 14.04 -9.10 -4.37
C LEU A 104 12.88 -9.27 -5.36
N ASP A 105 12.87 -10.37 -6.11
CA ASP A 105 11.78 -10.66 -7.05
C ASP A 105 10.46 -10.90 -6.32
N GLN A 106 10.46 -11.61 -5.20
CA GLN A 106 9.27 -11.82 -4.37
C GLN A 106 8.74 -10.48 -3.82
N SER A 107 9.64 -9.62 -3.33
CA SER A 107 9.30 -8.31 -2.77
C SER A 107 8.76 -7.34 -3.81
N SER A 108 9.14 -7.50 -5.08
CA SER A 108 8.75 -6.59 -6.17
C SER A 108 7.22 -6.47 -6.34
N ILE A 109 6.47 -7.54 -6.05
CA ILE A 109 5.01 -7.54 -6.07
C ILE A 109 4.44 -6.66 -4.97
N LEU A 110 4.96 -6.77 -3.74
CA LEU A 110 4.52 -5.96 -2.62
C LEU A 110 4.91 -4.48 -2.80
N VAL A 111 6.08 -4.24 -3.41
CA VAL A 111 6.49 -2.90 -3.84
C VAL A 111 5.51 -2.33 -4.88
N ALA A 112 5.08 -3.14 -5.85
CA ALA A 112 4.09 -2.72 -6.85
C ALA A 112 2.72 -2.42 -6.20
N ALA A 113 2.28 -3.24 -5.24
CA ALA A 113 1.06 -2.98 -4.48
C ALA A 113 1.14 -1.66 -3.70
N ALA A 114 2.27 -1.38 -3.06
CA ALA A 114 2.50 -0.12 -2.35
C ALA A 114 2.47 1.09 -3.27
N ARG A 115 3.11 1.00 -4.44
CA ARG A 115 3.04 2.02 -5.50
C ARG A 115 1.62 2.28 -5.96
N TYR A 116 0.86 1.20 -6.17
CA TYR A 116 -0.53 1.28 -6.57
C TYR A 116 -1.37 2.01 -5.52
N LEU A 117 -1.23 1.67 -4.23
CA LEU A 117 -1.93 2.38 -3.14
C LEU A 117 -1.55 3.85 -3.09
N ALA A 118 -0.26 4.18 -3.18
CA ALA A 118 0.23 5.56 -3.16
C ALA A 118 -0.23 6.39 -4.36
N ALA A 119 -0.45 5.75 -5.51
CA ALA A 119 -1.01 6.43 -6.69
C ALA A 119 -2.50 6.76 -6.54
N HIS A 120 -3.22 6.01 -5.69
CA HIS A 120 -4.67 6.15 -5.47
C HIS A 120 -5.02 6.75 -4.09
N SER A 121 -4.01 7.18 -3.34
CA SER A 121 -4.14 7.79 -2.00
C SER A 121 -3.48 9.17 -1.96
N PRO A 122 -3.90 10.07 -1.06
CA PRO A 122 -5.07 9.94 -0.17
C PRO A 122 -6.38 10.21 -0.93
N THR A 123 -7.43 9.53 -0.50
CA THR A 123 -8.83 9.83 -0.87
C THR A 123 -9.46 10.78 0.15
N VAL A 124 -10.75 11.11 -0.04
CA VAL A 124 -11.53 11.89 0.93
C VAL A 124 -12.04 11.02 2.10
N ARG A 125 -11.91 9.69 2.03
CA ARG A 125 -12.27 8.71 3.06
C ARG A 125 -13.72 8.79 3.53
N ARG A 126 -14.64 9.12 2.62
CA ARG A 126 -16.08 9.23 2.90
C ARG A 126 -16.71 7.89 3.27
N GLN A 127 -16.27 6.78 2.68
CA GLN A 127 -16.77 5.45 3.00
C GLN A 127 -16.47 5.10 4.46
N GLY A 128 -15.25 5.36 4.92
CA GLY A 128 -14.86 5.16 6.32
C GLY A 128 -15.70 6.00 7.27
N GLN A 129 -15.86 7.29 6.97
CA GLN A 129 -16.71 8.19 7.76
C GLN A 129 -18.18 7.70 7.80
N MET A 130 -18.73 7.26 6.68
CA MET A 130 -20.09 6.73 6.61
C MET A 130 -20.25 5.46 7.45
N PHE A 131 -19.30 4.54 7.38
CA PHE A 131 -19.29 3.33 8.19
C PHE A 131 -19.27 3.67 9.69
N GLU A 132 -18.40 4.59 10.10
CA GLU A 132 -18.28 4.99 11.50
C GLU A 132 -19.59 5.60 12.03
N ILE A 133 -20.20 6.50 11.24
CA ILE A 133 -21.51 7.10 11.56
C ILE A 133 -22.58 6.01 11.70
N ALA A 134 -22.67 5.10 10.74
CA ALA A 134 -23.66 4.01 10.76
C ALA A 134 -23.45 3.08 11.96
N PHE A 135 -22.19 2.74 12.27
CA PHE A 135 -21.83 1.90 13.40
C PHE A 135 -22.18 2.56 14.74
N ARG A 136 -21.92 3.87 14.88
CA ARG A 136 -22.28 4.67 16.06
C ARG A 136 -23.79 4.72 16.26
N LEU A 137 -24.56 5.03 15.20
CA LEU A 137 -26.02 5.02 15.26
C LEU A 137 -26.57 3.65 15.63
N HIS A 138 -25.99 2.57 15.08
CA HIS A 138 -26.36 1.20 15.42
C HIS A 138 -26.14 0.87 16.91
N ARG A 139 -25.12 1.47 17.54
CA ARG A 139 -24.84 1.36 18.99
C ARG A 139 -25.67 2.32 19.85
N GLY A 140 -26.58 3.10 19.28
CA GLY A 140 -27.42 4.07 19.99
C GLY A 140 -26.72 5.38 20.33
N ALA A 141 -25.53 5.64 19.77
CA ALA A 141 -24.83 6.91 19.96
C ALA A 141 -25.55 8.05 19.23
N LYS A 142 -25.45 9.26 19.79
CA LYS A 142 -26.01 10.47 19.17
C LYS A 142 -24.91 11.21 18.42
N LEU A 143 -25.19 11.61 17.18
CA LEU A 143 -24.17 12.18 16.27
C LEU A 143 -23.57 13.51 16.75
N TYR A 144 -24.26 14.23 17.63
CA TYR A 144 -23.80 15.49 18.18
C TYR A 144 -22.86 15.33 19.38
N GLU A 145 -22.80 14.14 19.98
CA GLU A 145 -21.82 13.81 21.03
C GLU A 145 -20.50 13.51 20.31
N GLY A 146 -19.41 14.15 20.73
CA GLY A 146 -18.09 14.00 20.09
C GLY A 146 -17.57 12.56 20.12
N ILE A 147 -16.47 12.31 19.41
CA ILE A 147 -15.72 11.06 19.54
C ILE A 147 -14.82 11.25 20.77
N GLU A 148 -15.06 10.50 21.85
CA GLU A 148 -14.11 10.38 22.97
C GLU A 148 -12.92 9.48 22.61
#